data_AF-A0A1G0ZHG3-F1
#
_entry.id   AF-A0A1G0ZHG3-F1
#
_cell.length_a   1.000
_cell.length_b   1.000
_cell.length_c   1.000
_cell.angle_alpha   90.00
_cell.angle_beta   90.00
_cell.angle_gamma   90.00
#
_symmetry.space_group_name_H-M   'P 1'
#
loop_
_entity.id
_entity.type
_entity.pdbx_description
1 polymer ?
#
loop_
_entity_poly.entity_id
_entity_poly.type
_entity_poly.pdbx_seq_one_letter_code
_entity_poly.pdbx_strand_id
1 'polypeptide(L)'
;MKRSPALVIFGRLWLFWAVLSIIMAEGATNTWDGGGADDSWSIGENWNPDGVMPVSASNTTVKLDGPNRTSPVQNLAAPFMLNRLEILNGTSAFYLSGSQLQFIADGLTQPKIYSTREATSTIANDIDIPDGTTLYFEMGTYHLNLNGIISGGGSIDKLQNAGGITLNNISNSFSGGLTIRGIDNDWYKVNVNTSNALGAGSVNLYGGTMITNAVNPGGLIFFNTTSHTNQINLFQNSPIFVGLPTGAASVTLDGNLDLNSFTLTLRGGGTGTISGIISEGATNAVTKVDSGTWRLSGENTFTGAVTVSTGMLTINGSVNASINVQDGAIVNGFGTLNWHQGETVDVAGTLDISQLHLNLQVLDSERQEFIIVDYSSGSLVGATFASVAGKPNNCGLIYDSTNKLIVLRSYNKGTVFMIQ
;
A
#
# COMPACT_ATOMS: atom_id res chain seq x y z
N MET A 1 52.67 -49.66 48.10
CA MET A 1 51.41 -48.99 48.50
C MET A 1 51.59 -47.49 48.32
N LYS A 2 50.59 -46.85 47.71
CA LYS A 2 50.37 -45.40 47.49
C LYS A 2 51.32 -44.66 46.54
N ARG A 3 50.82 -44.47 45.31
CA ARG A 3 51.16 -43.37 44.40
C ARG A 3 50.57 -42.07 44.96
N SER A 4 51.32 -40.96 44.90
CA SER A 4 50.84 -39.60 45.17
C SER A 4 51.12 -38.74 43.93
N PRO A 5 50.16 -37.96 43.39
CA PRO A 5 50.34 -37.21 42.15
C PRO A 5 50.61 -35.70 42.36
N ALA A 6 51.32 -35.16 41.35
CA ALA A 6 51.24 -33.85 40.72
C ALA A 6 51.30 -32.53 41.53
N LEU A 7 52.19 -31.62 41.10
CA LEU A 7 51.82 -30.22 40.87
C LEU A 7 52.76 -29.57 39.83
N VAL A 8 52.27 -29.39 38.60
CA VAL A 8 52.89 -28.56 37.57
C VAL A 8 52.39 -27.13 37.77
N ILE A 9 53.31 -26.20 38.03
CA ILE A 9 53.00 -24.78 38.22
C ILE A 9 52.93 -24.12 36.83
N PHE A 10 51.73 -23.77 36.38
CA PHE A 10 51.51 -22.87 35.25
C PHE A 10 51.49 -21.42 35.75
N GLY A 11 52.43 -20.59 35.27
CA GLY A 11 52.43 -19.14 35.48
C GLY A 11 51.24 -18.50 34.77
N ARG A 12 50.42 -17.76 35.54
CA ARG A 12 49.31 -16.96 35.01
C ARG A 12 49.84 -15.66 34.42
N LEU A 13 49.82 -15.56 33.10
CA LEU A 13 49.94 -14.29 32.36
C LEU A 13 48.60 -13.56 32.45
N TRP A 14 48.52 -12.47 33.20
CA TRP A 14 47.33 -11.62 33.26
C TRP A 14 47.28 -10.73 32.01
N LEU A 15 46.43 -11.09 31.05
CA LEU A 15 46.07 -10.22 29.94
C LEU A 15 45.00 -9.22 30.46
N PHE A 16 45.39 -7.98 30.72
CA PHE A 16 44.43 -6.90 30.95
C PHE A 16 43.75 -6.57 29.61
N TRP A 17 42.49 -6.98 29.45
CA TRP A 17 41.62 -6.43 28.41
C TRP A 17 41.24 -5.01 28.81
N ALA A 18 41.87 -4.02 28.17
CA ALA A 18 41.33 -2.66 28.19
C ALA A 18 40.05 -2.67 27.36
N VAL A 19 38.90 -2.62 28.02
CA VAL A 19 37.64 -2.25 27.38
C VAL A 19 37.81 -0.79 26.97
N LEU A 20 38.10 -0.55 25.69
CA LEU A 20 38.01 0.78 25.11
C LEU A 20 36.52 1.12 25.08
N SER A 21 36.01 1.76 26.13
CA SER A 21 34.69 2.37 26.11
C SER A 21 34.72 3.48 25.06
N ILE A 22 34.20 3.19 23.87
CA ILE A 22 33.83 4.22 22.92
C ILE A 22 32.68 4.97 23.57
N ILE A 23 32.98 6.09 24.22
CA ILE A 23 31.97 7.08 24.56
C ILE A 23 31.54 7.64 23.20
N MET A 24 30.48 7.08 22.62
CA MET A 24 29.79 7.76 21.54
C MET A 24 29.22 9.03 22.18
N ALA A 25 29.63 10.19 21.69
CA ALA A 25 29.01 11.44 22.09
C ALA A 25 27.52 11.33 21.74
N GLU A 26 26.65 11.33 22.75
CA GLU A 26 25.21 11.47 22.52
C GLU A 26 25.01 12.75 21.69
N GLY A 27 24.30 12.61 20.56
CA GLY A 27 23.99 13.76 19.73
C GLY A 27 23.23 14.81 20.54
N ALA A 28 23.59 16.08 20.35
CA ALA A 28 22.91 17.18 21.01
C ALA A 28 21.41 17.10 20.70
N THR A 29 20.62 17.05 21.77
CA THR A 29 19.15 17.16 21.71
C THR A 29 18.79 18.60 21.97
N ASN A 30 18.11 19.23 21.02
CA ASN A 30 17.68 20.61 21.13
C ASN A 30 16.15 20.66 20.99
N THR A 31 15.50 21.28 21.96
CA THR A 31 14.04 21.40 22.00
C THR A 31 13.63 22.80 21.59
N TRP A 32 12.89 22.92 20.50
CA TRP A 32 12.19 24.13 20.12
C TRP A 32 11.06 24.40 21.11
N ASP A 33 11.19 25.46 21.90
CA ASP A 33 10.16 25.94 22.82
C ASP A 33 9.47 27.24 22.35
N GLY A 34 10.07 27.92 21.36
CA GLY A 34 9.54 29.15 20.77
C GLY A 34 9.65 30.39 21.66
N GLY A 35 10.58 30.40 22.63
CA GLY A 35 10.78 31.49 23.60
C GLY A 35 11.33 32.80 23.02
N GLY A 36 11.90 32.79 21.82
CA GLY A 36 12.58 33.90 21.18
C GLY A 36 11.65 34.90 20.48
N ALA A 37 12.25 35.76 19.66
CA ALA A 37 11.56 36.90 19.02
C ALA A 37 10.76 36.52 17.76
N ASP A 38 11.23 35.56 16.97
CA ASP A 38 10.65 35.17 15.68
C ASP A 38 10.72 33.64 15.47
N ASP A 39 10.23 33.12 14.35
CA ASP A 39 10.15 31.69 14.07
C ASP A 39 11.47 31.06 13.55
N SER A 40 12.60 31.76 13.51
CA SER A 40 13.82 31.24 12.88
C SER A 40 14.63 30.30 13.80
N TRP A 41 15.16 29.21 13.25
CA TRP A 41 16.07 28.29 13.96
C TRP A 41 17.39 28.94 14.40
N SER A 42 17.80 30.04 13.76
CA SER A 42 19.00 30.80 14.15
C SER A 42 18.86 31.64 15.42
N ILE A 43 17.64 31.82 15.94
CA ILE A 43 17.41 32.54 17.19
C ILE A 43 17.60 31.59 18.35
N GLY A 44 18.65 31.82 19.15
CA GLY A 44 19.05 30.95 20.24
C GLY A 44 17.99 30.80 21.33
N GLU A 45 17.23 31.85 21.60
CA GLU A 45 16.17 31.91 22.60
C GLU A 45 14.92 31.09 22.22
N ASN A 46 14.83 30.55 20.99
CA ASN A 46 13.76 29.62 20.62
C ASN A 46 14.05 28.16 21.00
N TRP A 47 15.26 27.90 21.51
CA TRP A 47 15.73 26.57 21.83
C TRP A 47 15.94 26.45 23.33
N ASN A 48 15.67 25.27 23.86
CA ASN A 48 16.04 24.87 25.20
C ASN A 48 17.17 23.83 25.12
N PRO A 49 18.33 24.08 25.76
CA PRO A 49 18.68 25.30 26.50
C PRO A 49 18.89 26.53 25.60
N ASP A 50 18.49 27.71 26.10
CA ASP A 50 18.60 28.98 25.41
C ASP A 50 20.03 29.25 24.90
N GLY A 51 20.13 29.74 23.68
CA GLY A 51 21.39 30.06 23.02
C GLY A 51 22.09 28.85 22.39
N VAL A 52 21.52 27.65 22.51
CA VAL A 52 22.09 26.42 21.94
C VAL A 52 21.20 25.92 20.79
N MET A 53 21.57 26.32 19.57
CA MET A 53 20.90 25.85 18.36
C MET A 53 21.34 24.42 17.99
N PRO A 54 20.47 23.62 17.34
CA PRO A 54 20.83 22.33 16.81
C PRO A 54 22.00 22.42 15.81
N VAL A 55 22.95 21.51 15.93
CA VAL A 55 24.06 21.36 14.98
C VAL A 55 23.63 20.43 13.84
N SER A 56 24.00 20.73 12.60
CA SER A 56 23.74 19.84 11.46
C SER A 56 24.70 18.64 11.49
N ALA A 57 24.22 17.46 11.85
CA ALA A 57 25.04 16.24 11.98
C ALA A 57 24.21 14.95 11.92
N SER A 58 24.88 13.82 11.72
CA SER A 58 24.23 12.50 11.61
C SER A 58 23.59 12.00 12.89
N ASN A 59 23.94 12.54 14.05
CA ASN A 59 23.40 12.16 15.36
C ASN A 59 22.43 13.21 15.92
N THR A 60 22.10 14.26 15.17
CA THR A 60 21.28 15.37 15.65
C THR A 60 19.84 14.97 15.89
N THR A 61 19.32 15.40 17.04
CA THR A 61 17.90 15.28 17.39
C THR A 61 17.28 16.66 17.58
N VAL A 62 16.25 16.96 16.78
CA VAL A 62 15.43 18.17 16.90
C VAL A 62 14.07 17.80 17.48
N LYS A 63 13.66 18.44 18.56
CA LYS A 63 12.33 18.27 19.16
C LYS A 63 11.51 19.54 19.00
N LEU A 64 10.32 19.44 18.43
CA LEU A 64 9.33 20.50 18.36
C LEU A 64 8.28 20.23 19.45
N ASP A 65 8.43 20.87 20.61
CA ASP A 65 7.60 20.61 21.81
C ASP A 65 7.04 21.91 22.44
N GLY A 66 7.42 23.06 21.89
CA GLY A 66 6.99 24.37 22.38
C GLY A 66 5.51 24.67 22.15
N PRO A 67 4.84 25.36 23.08
CA PRO A 67 3.47 25.84 22.89
C PRO A 67 3.40 27.09 22.00
N ASN A 68 4.52 27.80 21.82
CA ASN A 68 4.62 29.05 21.08
C ASN A 68 5.33 28.83 19.74
N ARG A 69 5.12 29.78 18.80
CA ARG A 69 5.82 29.82 17.50
C ARG A 69 5.78 28.47 16.79
N THR A 70 4.55 28.04 16.52
CA THR A 70 4.30 26.76 15.89
C THR A 70 4.57 26.77 14.38
N SER A 71 5.29 27.76 13.86
CA SER A 71 5.68 27.83 12.44
C SER A 71 7.20 27.95 12.25
N PRO A 72 8.02 27.09 12.90
CA PRO A 72 9.47 27.23 12.88
C PRO A 72 10.03 27.20 11.45
N VAL A 73 11.04 28.03 11.20
CA VAL A 73 11.74 28.20 9.93
C VAL A 73 13.17 27.73 10.10
N GLN A 74 13.49 26.57 9.53
CA GLN A 74 14.84 26.06 9.47
C GLN A 74 15.69 26.93 8.53
N ASN A 75 16.71 27.58 9.09
CA ASN A 75 17.60 28.49 8.35
C ASN A 75 19.08 28.35 8.73
N LEU A 76 19.45 27.25 9.40
CA LEU A 76 20.82 27.02 9.90
C LEU A 76 21.76 26.46 8.82
N ALA A 77 21.24 25.63 7.92
CA ALA A 77 22.01 24.97 6.86
C ALA A 77 21.08 24.52 5.72
N ALA A 78 21.65 24.28 4.54
CA ALA A 78 20.94 23.79 3.35
C ALA A 78 21.84 22.79 2.58
N PRO A 79 21.66 21.46 2.72
CA PRO A 79 20.71 20.81 3.62
C PRO A 79 21.15 20.89 5.10
N PHE A 80 20.18 20.75 6.00
CA PHE A 80 20.42 20.48 7.42
C PHE A 80 20.30 18.99 7.70
N MET A 81 21.40 18.40 8.16
CA MET A 81 21.53 16.97 8.42
C MET A 81 21.03 16.64 9.83
N LEU A 82 20.20 15.60 9.94
CA LEU A 82 19.67 15.11 11.22
C LEU A 82 19.31 13.62 11.19
N ASN A 83 19.25 13.02 12.37
CA ASN A 83 18.77 11.64 12.56
C ASN A 83 17.33 11.59 13.06
N ARG A 84 16.93 12.56 13.87
CA ARG A 84 15.66 12.54 14.59
C ARG A 84 14.97 13.89 14.48
N LEU A 85 13.71 13.84 14.08
CA LEU A 85 12.77 14.95 14.23
C LEU A 85 11.57 14.45 15.05
N GLU A 86 11.35 15.04 16.21
CA GLU A 86 10.23 14.70 17.09
C GLU A 86 9.25 15.88 17.13
N ILE A 87 7.96 15.62 16.89
CA ILE A 87 6.88 16.61 16.98
C ILE A 87 5.98 16.20 18.13
N LEU A 88 6.17 16.83 19.27
CA LEU A 88 5.64 16.40 20.55
C LEU A 88 4.56 17.35 21.02
N ASN A 89 3.65 16.81 21.84
CA ASN A 89 2.66 17.47 22.70
C ASN A 89 1.86 18.69 22.14
N GLY A 90 0.66 18.88 22.69
CA GLY A 90 -0.17 20.05 22.40
C GLY A 90 -1.11 19.88 21.21
N THR A 91 -2.02 20.85 21.11
CA THR A 91 -3.25 20.78 20.29
C THR A 91 -3.24 21.74 19.10
N SER A 92 -2.28 22.66 19.03
CA SER A 92 -2.02 23.44 17.81
C SER A 92 -1.22 22.57 16.83
N ALA A 93 -1.21 22.90 15.54
CA ALA A 93 -0.39 22.20 14.55
C ALA A 93 0.97 22.88 14.38
N PHE A 94 2.04 22.13 14.08
CA PHE A 94 3.33 22.69 13.71
C PHE A 94 3.37 22.84 12.20
N TYR A 95 3.93 23.94 11.71
CA TYR A 95 4.24 24.16 10.30
C TYR A 95 5.75 24.41 10.18
N LEU A 96 6.51 23.32 10.06
CA LEU A 96 7.96 23.42 9.87
C LEU A 96 8.24 23.79 8.41
N SER A 97 9.05 24.82 8.19
CA SER A 97 9.43 25.30 6.86
C SER A 97 10.91 25.69 6.80
N GLY A 98 11.37 26.24 5.69
CA GLY A 98 12.76 26.67 5.51
C GLY A 98 13.56 25.78 4.55
N SER A 99 14.87 25.68 4.77
CA SER A 99 15.76 24.97 3.84
C SER A 99 15.63 23.44 3.95
N GLN A 100 16.19 22.71 2.98
CA GLN A 100 16.09 21.26 2.90
C GLN A 100 16.58 20.55 4.17
N LEU A 101 15.87 19.50 4.59
CA LEU A 101 16.28 18.57 5.63
C LEU A 101 16.86 17.30 4.98
N GLN A 102 18.01 16.83 5.43
CA GLN A 102 18.59 15.57 4.99
C GLN A 102 18.61 14.56 6.14
N PHE A 103 17.80 13.52 6.04
CA PHE A 103 17.72 12.48 7.07
C PHE A 103 18.75 11.40 6.79
N ILE A 104 19.72 11.24 7.70
CA ILE A 104 20.84 10.32 7.53
C ILE A 104 20.98 9.37 8.71
N ALA A 105 21.50 8.18 8.46
CA ALA A 105 21.78 7.20 9.51
C ALA A 105 22.98 7.63 10.39
N ASP A 106 22.90 7.30 11.68
CA ASP A 106 24.01 7.41 12.63
C ASP A 106 24.58 6.01 12.90
N GLY A 107 25.59 5.61 12.12
CA GLY A 107 26.05 4.22 12.11
C GLY A 107 24.91 3.27 11.70
N LEU A 108 24.47 2.40 12.62
CA LEU A 108 23.36 1.48 12.38
C LEU A 108 21.98 2.09 12.67
N THR A 109 21.94 3.29 13.24
CA THR A 109 20.71 3.95 13.68
C THR A 109 20.11 4.73 12.51
N GLN A 110 19.14 4.11 11.83
CA GLN A 110 18.36 4.76 10.76
C GLN A 110 17.58 5.97 11.27
N PRO A 111 17.35 7.00 10.44
CA PRO A 111 16.65 8.21 10.83
C PRO A 111 15.14 7.99 11.05
N LYS A 112 14.52 8.88 11.83
CA LYS A 112 13.11 8.78 12.22
C LYS A 112 12.46 10.15 12.37
N ILE A 113 11.24 10.26 11.87
CA ILE A 113 10.28 11.30 12.25
C ILE A 113 9.25 10.67 13.19
N TYR A 114 9.12 11.23 14.38
CA TYR A 114 8.21 10.79 15.42
C TYR A 114 7.23 11.90 15.75
N SER A 115 5.96 11.56 15.96
CA SER A 115 4.97 12.55 16.39
C SER A 115 3.98 11.96 17.37
N THR A 116 3.73 12.66 18.47
CA THR A 116 2.60 12.37 19.39
C THR A 116 1.61 13.52 19.45
N ARG A 117 1.82 14.55 18.62
CA ARG A 117 1.06 15.78 18.69
C ARG A 117 -0.41 15.54 18.39
N GLU A 118 -1.29 16.18 19.14
CA GLU A 118 -2.75 16.03 19.03
C GLU A 118 -3.34 16.92 17.92
N ALA A 119 -2.57 17.13 16.86
CA ALA A 119 -2.94 17.95 15.72
C ALA A 119 -2.14 17.51 14.49
N THR A 120 -2.77 17.64 13.32
CA THR A 120 -2.09 17.35 12.06
C THR A 120 -1.05 18.44 11.78
N SER A 121 0.23 18.08 11.89
CA SER A 121 1.35 19.00 11.63
C SER A 121 1.82 18.88 10.18
N THR A 122 2.65 19.83 9.75
CA THR A 122 3.15 19.92 8.38
C THR A 122 4.66 20.11 8.39
N ILE A 123 5.35 19.39 7.51
CA ILE A 123 6.72 19.66 7.10
C ILE A 123 6.67 20.14 5.65
N ALA A 124 6.99 21.42 5.46
CA ALA A 124 7.03 22.07 4.16
C ALA A 124 8.44 22.09 3.55
N ASN A 125 9.46 21.77 4.34
CA ASN A 125 10.84 21.61 3.84
C ASN A 125 10.90 20.48 2.83
N ASP A 126 11.76 20.65 1.83
CA ASP A 126 12.23 19.52 1.04
C ASP A 126 12.97 18.53 1.96
N ILE A 127 12.84 17.25 1.65
CA ILE A 127 13.44 16.14 2.37
C ILE A 127 14.34 15.37 1.41
N ASP A 128 15.59 15.14 1.79
CA ASP A 128 16.49 14.21 1.13
C ASP A 128 16.71 12.96 2.00
N ILE A 129 16.59 11.80 1.39
CA ILE A 129 16.82 10.48 2.01
C ILE A 129 17.92 9.79 1.20
N PRO A 130 19.18 9.79 1.64
CA PRO A 130 20.27 9.21 0.86
C PRO A 130 20.16 7.70 0.66
N ASP A 131 20.85 7.19 -0.36
CA ASP A 131 20.93 5.77 -0.69
C ASP A 131 21.30 4.91 0.54
N GLY A 132 20.63 3.77 0.69
CA GLY A 132 20.83 2.86 1.83
C GLY A 132 20.22 3.34 3.15
N THR A 133 19.51 4.47 3.15
CA THR A 133 18.82 5.00 4.33
C THR A 133 17.32 4.66 4.28
N THR A 134 16.74 4.35 5.43
CA THR A 134 15.30 4.22 5.62
C THR A 134 14.83 5.26 6.61
N LEU A 135 13.97 6.18 6.17
CA LEU A 135 13.32 7.14 7.04
C LEU A 135 12.06 6.51 7.65
N TYR A 136 12.11 6.29 8.96
CA TYR A 136 10.96 5.78 9.71
C TYR A 136 9.97 6.89 10.05
N PHE A 137 8.67 6.61 9.85
CA PHE A 137 7.59 7.44 10.35
C PHE A 137 6.84 6.72 11.47
N GLU A 138 6.96 7.24 12.68
CA GLU A 138 6.31 6.74 13.88
C GLU A 138 5.28 7.76 14.38
N MET A 139 4.08 7.70 13.82
CA MET A 139 3.02 8.69 14.05
C MET A 139 2.03 8.17 15.09
N GLY A 140 1.84 8.90 16.19
CA GLY A 140 0.70 8.77 17.11
C GLY A 140 -0.62 9.06 16.38
N THR A 141 -1.74 9.36 17.06
CA THR A 141 -3.07 9.32 16.41
C THR A 141 -3.26 10.21 15.16
N TYR A 142 -2.59 11.35 15.06
CA TYR A 142 -2.82 12.35 14.00
C TYR A 142 -1.86 12.21 12.80
N HIS A 143 -2.18 12.93 11.71
CA HIS A 143 -1.38 12.89 10.49
C HIS A 143 -0.18 13.83 10.52
N LEU A 144 0.78 13.55 9.65
CA LEU A 144 1.81 14.49 9.23
C LEU A 144 1.68 14.77 7.73
N ASN A 145 1.53 16.04 7.35
CA ASN A 145 1.55 16.46 5.96
C ASN A 145 2.99 16.70 5.51
N LEU A 146 3.39 16.08 4.41
CA LEU A 146 4.69 16.25 3.77
C LEU A 146 4.46 17.02 2.45
N ASN A 147 4.80 18.32 2.49
CA ASN A 147 4.51 19.25 1.39
C ASN A 147 5.73 19.54 0.53
N GLY A 148 6.95 19.48 1.09
CA GLY A 148 8.18 19.60 0.32
C GLY A 148 8.43 18.37 -0.57
N ILE A 149 9.38 18.51 -1.48
CA ILE A 149 9.84 17.41 -2.34
C ILE A 149 10.57 16.39 -1.47
N ILE A 150 10.25 15.11 -1.62
CA ILE A 150 11.02 14.01 -1.04
C ILE A 150 11.89 13.38 -2.13
N SER A 151 13.21 13.35 -1.90
CA SER A 151 14.24 12.97 -2.87
C SER A 151 15.28 12.00 -2.28
N GLY A 152 16.24 11.57 -3.10
CA GLY A 152 17.35 10.67 -2.73
C GLY A 152 17.05 9.17 -2.96
N GLY A 153 18.06 8.30 -2.97
CA GLY A 153 17.83 6.88 -3.25
C GLY A 153 17.36 6.03 -2.06
N GLY A 154 17.12 6.65 -0.91
CA GLY A 154 16.61 6.02 0.28
C GLY A 154 15.10 5.72 0.24
N SER A 155 14.64 5.08 1.30
CA SER A 155 13.27 4.54 1.44
C SER A 155 12.50 5.22 2.58
N ILE A 156 11.18 5.10 2.53
CA ILE A 156 10.26 5.47 3.62
C ILE A 156 9.66 4.19 4.21
N ASP A 157 9.57 4.10 5.53
CA ASP A 157 8.80 3.06 6.22
C ASP A 157 7.84 3.68 7.25
N LYS A 158 6.55 3.64 6.93
CA LYS A 158 5.46 4.05 7.81
C LYS A 158 5.11 2.89 8.75
N LEU A 159 5.49 3.03 10.02
CA LEU A 159 5.34 2.02 11.06
C LEU A 159 3.88 1.83 11.51
N GLN A 160 3.63 0.74 12.25
CA GLN A 160 2.33 0.30 12.77
C GLN A 160 1.80 1.16 13.93
N ASN A 161 2.00 2.47 13.89
CA ASN A 161 1.39 3.38 14.84
C ASN A 161 0.14 4.00 14.22
N ALA A 162 -0.81 4.36 15.08
CA ALA A 162 -2.17 4.69 14.69
C ALA A 162 -2.23 5.84 13.67
N GLY A 163 -1.33 6.81 13.63
CA GLY A 163 -1.46 7.92 12.67
C GLY A 163 -1.04 7.59 11.26
N GLY A 164 -1.02 8.63 10.44
CA GLY A 164 -0.69 8.53 9.03
C GLY A 164 0.24 9.63 8.54
N ILE A 165 0.69 9.49 7.31
CA ILE A 165 1.39 10.55 6.58
C ILE A 165 0.59 10.90 5.32
N THR A 166 0.68 12.16 4.88
CA THR A 166 0.07 12.62 3.63
C THR A 166 1.17 13.11 2.71
N LEU A 167 1.30 12.50 1.54
CA LEU A 167 2.24 12.87 0.49
C LEU A 167 1.56 13.82 -0.49
N ASN A 168 2.01 15.07 -0.53
CA ASN A 168 1.36 16.14 -1.30
C ASN A 168 2.13 16.59 -2.54
N ASN A 169 3.42 16.23 -2.67
CA ASN A 169 4.27 16.77 -3.71
C ASN A 169 4.39 15.85 -4.94
N ILE A 170 4.06 16.38 -6.11
CA ILE A 170 4.10 15.66 -7.40
C ILE A 170 5.53 15.35 -7.89
N SER A 171 6.53 16.04 -7.35
CA SER A 171 7.93 15.91 -7.77
C SER A 171 8.73 14.97 -6.87
N ASN A 172 8.06 14.20 -6.00
CA ASN A 172 8.73 13.19 -5.20
C ASN A 172 9.50 12.21 -6.09
N SER A 173 10.77 11.98 -5.75
CA SER A 173 11.72 11.22 -6.55
C SER A 173 12.49 10.16 -5.76
N PHE A 174 12.15 9.96 -4.48
CA PHE A 174 12.83 8.96 -3.67
C PHE A 174 12.68 7.55 -4.27
N SER A 175 13.79 6.82 -4.39
CA SER A 175 13.81 5.57 -5.16
C SER A 175 13.94 4.29 -4.35
N GLY A 176 14.22 4.36 -3.05
CA GLY A 176 14.33 3.19 -2.18
C GLY A 176 12.99 2.54 -1.84
N GLY A 177 11.87 3.18 -2.22
CA GLY A 177 10.52 2.65 -2.06
C GLY A 177 9.81 3.11 -0.79
N LEU A 178 8.56 2.68 -0.68
CA LEU A 178 7.64 3.03 0.42
C LEU A 178 7.10 1.76 1.06
N THR A 179 7.30 1.59 2.35
CA THR A 179 6.67 0.51 3.12
C THR A 179 5.55 1.08 4.00
N ILE A 180 4.38 0.44 3.95
CA ILE A 180 3.20 0.83 4.73
C ILE A 180 2.82 -0.33 5.64
N ARG A 181 2.86 -0.11 6.94
CA ARG A 181 2.52 -1.13 7.94
C ARG A 181 1.21 -0.76 8.62
N GLY A 182 0.17 -1.50 8.27
CA GLY A 182 -1.18 -1.32 8.79
C GLY A 182 -1.64 -2.53 9.60
N ILE A 183 -2.57 -2.29 10.50
CA ILE A 183 -3.45 -3.33 11.05
C ILE A 183 -4.87 -3.02 10.59
N ASP A 184 -5.78 -3.97 10.80
CA ASP A 184 -7.20 -3.78 10.47
C ASP A 184 -7.88 -2.81 11.47
N ASN A 185 -7.55 -1.53 11.37
CA ASN A 185 -8.00 -0.47 12.28
C ASN A 185 -7.84 0.93 11.66
N ASP A 186 -8.56 1.91 12.21
CA ASP A 186 -8.53 3.30 11.74
C ASP A 186 -7.16 3.95 11.91
N TRP A 187 -6.87 4.89 11.01
CA TRP A 187 -5.78 5.86 10.99
C TRP A 187 -4.40 5.34 10.52
N TYR A 188 -4.18 4.03 10.43
CA TYR A 188 -2.88 3.43 10.03
C TYR A 188 -2.62 3.60 8.53
N LYS A 189 -2.41 4.82 8.05
CA LYS A 189 -2.49 5.15 6.61
C LYS A 189 -1.34 5.95 6.02
N VAL A 190 -1.21 5.82 4.70
CA VAL A 190 -0.56 6.80 3.84
C VAL A 190 -1.60 7.36 2.88
N ASN A 191 -1.76 8.69 2.92
CA ASN A 191 -2.62 9.43 2.02
C ASN A 191 -1.79 9.99 0.85
N VAL A 192 -2.34 9.93 -0.35
CA VAL A 192 -1.72 10.41 -1.57
C VAL A 192 -2.66 11.40 -2.25
N ASN A 193 -2.21 12.65 -2.41
CA ASN A 193 -3.03 13.72 -2.96
C ASN A 193 -2.67 14.12 -4.39
N THR A 194 -1.49 13.73 -4.88
CA THR A 194 -0.97 14.12 -6.20
C THR A 194 -0.31 12.92 -6.89
N SER A 195 -0.31 12.92 -8.22
CA SER A 195 0.42 11.92 -9.03
C SER A 195 1.89 11.87 -8.63
N ASN A 196 2.55 10.73 -8.82
CA ASN A 196 3.98 10.53 -8.51
C ASN A 196 4.41 10.77 -7.04
N ALA A 197 3.49 11.14 -6.13
CA ALA A 197 3.84 11.41 -4.74
C ALA A 197 4.44 10.20 -3.98
N LEU A 198 4.25 8.99 -4.51
CA LEU A 198 4.81 7.73 -4.00
C LEU A 198 6.31 7.55 -4.31
N GLY A 199 6.95 8.50 -5.00
CA GLY A 199 8.35 8.38 -5.43
C GLY A 199 8.52 7.42 -6.62
N ALA A 200 9.75 6.96 -6.85
CA ALA A 200 10.10 6.09 -7.97
C ALA A 200 10.23 4.60 -7.59
N GLY A 201 10.40 4.28 -6.30
CA GLY A 201 10.59 2.92 -5.82
C GLY A 201 9.29 2.12 -5.71
N SER A 202 9.40 0.83 -5.39
CA SER A 202 8.24 -0.04 -5.12
C SER A 202 7.49 0.34 -3.84
N VAL A 203 6.20 0.05 -3.78
CA VAL A 203 5.34 0.21 -2.61
C VAL A 203 5.03 -1.16 -2.00
N ASN A 204 5.32 -1.34 -0.71
CA ASN A 204 5.14 -2.60 0.01
C ASN A 204 4.05 -2.46 1.07
N LEU A 205 2.98 -3.25 0.95
CA LEU A 205 1.82 -3.18 1.85
C LEU A 205 1.84 -4.35 2.86
N TYR A 206 1.90 -4.00 4.14
CA TYR A 206 1.79 -4.92 5.27
C TYR A 206 0.49 -4.66 6.02
N GLY A 207 -0.65 -4.83 5.35
CA GLY A 207 -1.97 -4.77 5.98
C GLY A 207 -2.67 -3.42 5.87
N GLY A 208 -3.81 -3.32 6.55
CA GLY A 208 -4.69 -2.15 6.59
C GLY A 208 -6.13 -2.55 6.90
N THR A 209 -7.06 -1.59 6.87
CA THR A 209 -8.46 -1.84 7.22
C THR A 209 -9.24 -2.56 6.13
N MET A 210 -9.76 -3.72 6.46
CA MET A 210 -10.61 -4.55 5.60
C MET A 210 -12.09 -4.35 5.92
N ILE A 211 -12.38 -3.85 7.12
CA ILE A 211 -13.73 -3.59 7.61
C ILE A 211 -14.38 -2.43 6.84
N THR A 212 -15.59 -2.64 6.32
CA THR A 212 -16.28 -1.69 5.42
C THR A 212 -16.95 -0.49 6.09
N ASN A 213 -17.17 -0.53 7.40
CA ASN A 213 -17.83 0.56 8.15
C ASN A 213 -16.86 1.57 8.80
N ALA A 214 -15.56 1.43 8.56
CA ALA A 214 -14.53 2.34 9.07
C ALA A 214 -14.61 3.73 8.41
N VAL A 215 -14.61 4.80 9.23
CA VAL A 215 -14.64 6.19 8.73
C VAL A 215 -13.26 6.67 8.33
N ASN A 216 -12.22 6.21 9.03
CA ASN A 216 -10.84 6.63 8.80
C ASN A 216 -9.92 5.43 8.56
N PRO A 217 -10.25 4.52 7.64
CA PRO A 217 -9.53 3.26 7.51
C PRO A 217 -8.03 3.46 7.24
N GLY A 218 -7.22 2.54 7.78
CA GLY A 218 -5.80 2.39 7.51
C GLY A 218 -5.53 1.70 6.17
N GLY A 219 -4.35 1.95 5.59
CA GLY A 219 -3.93 1.42 4.29
C GLY A 219 -3.33 2.48 3.37
N LEU A 220 -3.24 2.16 2.07
CA LEU A 220 -2.86 3.12 1.04
C LEU A 220 -4.10 3.79 0.44
N ILE A 221 -4.16 5.11 0.50
CA ILE A 221 -5.34 5.87 0.11
C ILE A 221 -5.00 6.97 -0.89
N PHE A 222 -5.75 6.98 -1.98
CA PHE A 222 -5.68 8.01 -3.01
C PHE A 222 -6.85 8.98 -2.91
N PHE A 223 -6.53 10.27 -2.99
CA PHE A 223 -7.48 11.38 -3.13
C PHE A 223 -7.26 12.09 -4.46
N ASN A 224 -8.19 13.00 -4.82
CA ASN A 224 -8.17 13.73 -6.08
C ASN A 224 -8.09 12.80 -7.30
N THR A 225 -7.56 13.28 -8.43
CA THR A 225 -7.25 12.46 -9.60
C THR A 225 -5.74 12.29 -9.68
N THR A 226 -5.26 11.05 -9.57
CA THR A 226 -3.83 10.73 -9.50
C THR A 226 -3.44 9.58 -10.44
N SER A 227 -2.15 9.52 -10.80
CA SER A 227 -1.55 8.41 -11.55
C SER A 227 -0.18 8.06 -10.97
N HIS A 228 0.11 6.77 -10.92
CA HIS A 228 1.33 6.22 -10.31
C HIS A 228 1.84 5.01 -11.09
N THR A 229 3.15 4.93 -11.28
CA THR A 229 3.83 3.86 -12.04
C THR A 229 4.52 2.84 -11.13
N ASN A 230 4.42 3.01 -9.81
CA ASN A 230 5.12 2.17 -8.84
C ASN A 230 4.64 0.72 -8.90
N GLN A 231 5.56 -0.25 -8.86
CA GLN A 231 5.20 -1.62 -8.53
C GLN A 231 4.67 -1.66 -7.09
N ILE A 232 3.58 -2.38 -6.87
CA ILE A 232 3.00 -2.59 -5.54
C ILE A 232 3.10 -4.07 -5.17
N ASN A 233 3.61 -4.36 -3.97
CA ASN A 233 3.76 -5.73 -3.46
C ASN A 233 2.99 -5.90 -2.15
N LEU A 234 2.28 -7.02 -2.01
CA LEU A 234 1.58 -7.36 -0.77
C LEU A 234 2.41 -8.31 0.08
N PHE A 235 2.52 -7.99 1.38
CA PHE A 235 3.13 -8.84 2.40
C PHE A 235 2.15 -9.28 3.48
N GLN A 236 0.91 -8.77 3.43
CA GLN A 236 -0.27 -9.21 4.17
C GLN A 236 -1.51 -8.89 3.33
N ASN A 237 -2.68 -9.41 3.71
CA ASN A 237 -3.96 -8.97 3.14
C ASN A 237 -4.08 -7.46 3.30
N SER A 238 -4.16 -6.75 2.19
CA SER A 238 -4.00 -5.30 2.19
C SER A 238 -5.08 -4.62 1.37
N PRO A 239 -5.66 -3.52 1.88
CA PRO A 239 -6.56 -2.69 1.13
C PRO A 239 -5.83 -1.58 0.34
N ILE A 240 -6.38 -1.23 -0.81
CA ILE A 240 -6.08 0.03 -1.51
C ILE A 240 -7.39 0.79 -1.67
N PHE A 241 -7.38 2.08 -1.35
CA PHE A 241 -8.58 2.91 -1.35
C PHE A 241 -8.50 4.08 -2.33
N VAL A 242 -9.67 4.47 -2.84
CA VAL A 242 -9.86 5.70 -3.61
C VAL A 242 -11.00 6.50 -3.01
N GLY A 243 -10.70 7.68 -2.46
CA GLY A 243 -11.71 8.59 -1.90
C GLY A 243 -12.48 8.02 -0.71
N LEU A 244 -11.78 7.53 0.32
CA LEU A 244 -12.32 6.92 1.56
C LEU A 244 -13.68 7.43 2.10
N PRO A 245 -14.37 6.59 2.91
CA PRO A 245 -14.94 5.35 2.41
C PRO A 245 -15.99 5.63 1.32
N THR A 246 -16.49 6.87 1.28
CA THR A 246 -17.51 7.40 0.39
C THR A 246 -17.10 8.82 -0.03
N GLY A 247 -16.33 8.94 -1.10
CA GLY A 247 -15.85 10.21 -1.63
C GLY A 247 -15.49 10.07 -3.10
N ALA A 248 -15.59 11.17 -3.84
CA ALA A 248 -15.21 11.21 -5.25
C ALA A 248 -13.69 11.42 -5.36
N ALA A 249 -13.01 10.48 -5.98
CA ALA A 249 -11.60 10.54 -6.35
C ALA A 249 -11.35 9.54 -7.49
N SER A 250 -10.23 9.66 -8.17
CA SER A 250 -9.77 8.65 -9.12
C SER A 250 -8.27 8.39 -9.03
N VAL A 251 -7.87 7.14 -9.25
CA VAL A 251 -6.47 6.76 -9.38
C VAL A 251 -6.27 5.86 -10.58
N THR A 252 -5.14 6.03 -11.27
CA THR A 252 -4.61 5.06 -12.23
C THR A 252 -3.29 4.49 -11.69
N LEU A 253 -3.21 3.17 -11.58
CA LEU A 253 -2.04 2.43 -11.15
C LEU A 253 -1.47 1.69 -12.36
N ASP A 254 -0.39 2.22 -12.93
CA ASP A 254 0.24 1.71 -14.15
C ASP A 254 1.34 0.69 -13.87
N GLY A 255 1.86 0.66 -12.64
CA GLY A 255 2.79 -0.38 -12.20
C GLY A 255 2.09 -1.71 -11.90
N ASN A 256 2.85 -2.81 -11.99
CA ASN A 256 2.34 -4.14 -11.67
C ASN A 256 2.01 -4.28 -10.18
N LEU A 257 1.06 -5.16 -9.89
CA LEU A 257 0.68 -5.56 -8.53
C LEU A 257 1.04 -7.03 -8.31
N ASP A 258 1.99 -7.30 -7.43
CA ASP A 258 2.33 -8.64 -6.97
C ASP A 258 1.62 -8.92 -5.63
N LEU A 259 0.66 -9.84 -5.66
CA LEU A 259 -0.14 -10.19 -4.49
C LEU A 259 0.58 -11.17 -3.56
N ASN A 260 1.70 -11.75 -3.98
CA ASN A 260 2.33 -12.91 -3.34
C ASN A 260 1.28 -13.98 -3.01
N SER A 261 1.06 -14.30 -1.73
CA SER A 261 0.05 -15.26 -1.29
C SER A 261 -1.14 -14.59 -0.58
N PHE A 262 -1.41 -13.31 -0.86
CA PHE A 262 -2.35 -12.49 -0.10
C PHE A 262 -3.54 -12.02 -0.93
N THR A 263 -4.55 -11.50 -0.23
CA THR A 263 -5.72 -10.87 -0.82
C THR A 263 -5.51 -9.36 -0.97
N LEU A 264 -5.70 -8.83 -2.17
CA LEU A 264 -5.89 -7.41 -2.42
C LEU A 264 -7.34 -7.04 -2.21
N THR A 265 -7.62 -6.01 -1.39
CA THR A 265 -8.96 -5.46 -1.26
C THR A 265 -9.07 -4.07 -1.85
N LEU A 266 -9.88 -3.96 -2.90
CA LEU A 266 -10.15 -2.75 -3.63
C LEU A 266 -11.32 -2.02 -2.96
N ARG A 267 -11.07 -0.81 -2.47
CA ARG A 267 -11.97 -0.08 -1.56
C ARG A 267 -12.22 1.36 -1.99
N GLY A 268 -13.16 2.00 -1.29
CA GLY A 268 -13.50 3.42 -1.41
C GLY A 268 -14.69 3.73 -2.34
N GLY A 269 -15.14 4.98 -2.31
CA GLY A 269 -16.28 5.48 -3.09
C GLY A 269 -15.90 6.04 -4.47
N GLY A 270 -14.60 6.17 -4.75
CA GLY A 270 -14.08 6.72 -5.99
C GLY A 270 -13.96 5.70 -7.13
N THR A 271 -13.16 6.04 -8.14
CA THR A 271 -12.86 5.17 -9.29
C THR A 271 -11.38 4.82 -9.36
N GLY A 272 -11.03 3.57 -9.11
CA GLY A 272 -9.67 3.05 -9.33
C GLY A 272 -9.52 2.37 -10.69
N THR A 273 -8.39 2.55 -11.35
CA THR A 273 -7.98 1.78 -12.53
C THR A 273 -6.62 1.16 -12.27
N ILE A 274 -6.52 -0.15 -12.44
CA ILE A 274 -5.25 -0.88 -12.42
C ILE A 274 -4.93 -1.24 -13.87
N SER A 275 -3.97 -0.53 -14.46
CA SER A 275 -3.47 -0.77 -15.82
C SER A 275 -2.38 -1.82 -15.83
N GLY A 276 -1.58 -1.91 -14.76
CA GLY A 276 -0.57 -2.94 -14.59
C GLY A 276 -1.15 -4.34 -14.45
N ILE A 277 -0.29 -5.35 -14.57
CA ILE A 277 -0.67 -6.76 -14.37
C ILE A 277 -0.81 -7.02 -12.87
N ILE A 278 -1.94 -7.59 -12.44
CA ILE A 278 -2.07 -8.23 -11.14
C ILE A 278 -1.63 -9.70 -11.28
N SER A 279 -0.72 -10.13 -10.42
CA SER A 279 -0.11 -11.46 -10.44
C SER A 279 -0.10 -12.11 -9.05
N GLU A 280 -0.05 -13.45 -9.03
CA GLU A 280 -0.10 -14.27 -7.82
C GLU A 280 -1.35 -14.01 -6.95
N GLY A 281 -1.47 -14.62 -5.78
CA GLY A 281 -2.51 -14.30 -4.80
C GLY A 281 -2.98 -15.46 -3.94
N ALA A 282 -3.75 -15.13 -2.91
CA ALA A 282 -4.46 -16.11 -2.09
C ALA A 282 -5.57 -16.84 -2.89
N THR A 283 -6.21 -17.85 -2.29
CA THR A 283 -7.39 -18.52 -2.88
C THR A 283 -8.51 -17.55 -3.26
N ASN A 284 -8.67 -16.46 -2.50
CA ASN A 284 -9.45 -15.30 -2.90
C ASN A 284 -8.47 -14.14 -3.10
N ALA A 285 -8.03 -13.93 -4.34
CA ALA A 285 -6.94 -13.03 -4.67
C ALA A 285 -7.39 -11.56 -4.62
N VAL A 286 -8.59 -11.26 -5.12
CA VAL A 286 -9.09 -9.89 -5.20
C VAL A 286 -10.49 -9.82 -4.58
N THR A 287 -10.67 -8.88 -3.65
CA THR A 287 -11.99 -8.51 -3.13
C THR A 287 -12.28 -7.07 -3.49
N LYS A 288 -13.43 -6.80 -4.12
CA LYS A 288 -13.95 -5.45 -4.34
C LYS A 288 -15.09 -5.18 -3.37
N VAL A 289 -14.95 -4.13 -2.58
CA VAL A 289 -15.96 -3.65 -1.61
C VAL A 289 -16.22 -2.15 -1.77
N ASP A 290 -17.09 -1.60 -0.93
CA ASP A 290 -17.56 -0.21 -0.95
C ASP A 290 -18.26 0.19 -2.27
N SER A 291 -18.90 1.36 -2.29
CA SER A 291 -19.78 1.77 -3.39
C SER A 291 -19.06 2.16 -4.69
N GLY A 292 -17.74 2.37 -4.65
CA GLY A 292 -16.96 2.86 -5.79
C GLY A 292 -16.82 1.86 -6.95
N THR A 293 -16.10 2.30 -7.98
CA THR A 293 -15.78 1.51 -9.16
C THR A 293 -14.30 1.16 -9.18
N TRP A 294 -13.96 -0.09 -9.48
CA TRP A 294 -12.59 -0.45 -9.83
C TRP A 294 -12.53 -1.08 -11.21
N ARG A 295 -11.50 -0.74 -11.99
CA ARG A 295 -11.29 -1.24 -13.35
C ARG A 295 -9.99 -2.05 -13.40
N LEU A 296 -10.06 -3.29 -13.84
CA LEU A 296 -8.90 -4.14 -14.10
C LEU A 296 -8.63 -4.12 -15.60
N SER A 297 -7.59 -3.40 -16.03
CA SER A 297 -7.28 -3.18 -17.45
C SER A 297 -6.05 -3.96 -17.92
N GLY A 298 -5.21 -4.43 -17.00
CA GLY A 298 -4.07 -5.31 -17.32
C GLY A 298 -4.49 -6.74 -17.68
N GLU A 299 -3.57 -7.46 -18.32
CA GLU A 299 -3.68 -8.91 -18.56
C GLU A 299 -3.30 -9.67 -17.28
N ASN A 300 -4.24 -9.77 -16.33
CA ASN A 300 -3.95 -10.30 -15.00
C ASN A 300 -3.70 -11.81 -15.05
N THR A 301 -2.74 -12.30 -14.28
CA THR A 301 -2.28 -13.71 -14.28
C THR A 301 -2.62 -14.47 -13.00
N PHE A 302 -3.15 -13.81 -11.98
CA PHE A 302 -3.60 -14.47 -10.76
C PHE A 302 -4.72 -15.47 -11.04
N THR A 303 -4.76 -16.57 -10.27
CA THR A 303 -5.78 -17.63 -10.39
C THR A 303 -6.72 -17.74 -9.20
N GLY A 304 -6.45 -17.01 -8.13
CA GLY A 304 -7.36 -16.94 -6.98
C GLY A 304 -8.65 -16.20 -7.32
N ALA A 305 -9.75 -16.57 -6.67
CA ALA A 305 -11.08 -16.04 -6.93
C ALA A 305 -11.16 -14.50 -6.79
N VAL A 306 -12.08 -13.91 -7.54
CA VAL A 306 -12.49 -12.51 -7.41
C VAL A 306 -13.84 -12.45 -6.70
N THR A 307 -13.92 -11.79 -5.56
CA THR A 307 -15.18 -11.51 -4.88
C THR A 307 -15.57 -10.04 -5.06
N VAL A 308 -16.77 -9.75 -5.56
CA VAL A 308 -17.32 -8.40 -5.64
C VAL A 308 -18.50 -8.31 -4.69
N SER A 309 -18.28 -7.68 -3.54
CA SER A 309 -19.29 -7.56 -2.50
C SER A 309 -20.26 -6.42 -2.72
N THR A 310 -19.76 -5.26 -3.18
CA THR A 310 -20.57 -4.08 -3.46
C THR A 310 -19.90 -3.18 -4.51
N GLY A 311 -20.68 -2.25 -5.07
CA GLY A 311 -20.21 -1.33 -6.10
C GLY A 311 -19.97 -2.03 -7.43
N MET A 312 -19.04 -1.51 -8.23
CA MET A 312 -18.80 -2.00 -9.59
C MET A 312 -17.35 -2.45 -9.78
N LEU A 313 -17.16 -3.63 -10.36
CA LEU A 313 -15.90 -4.08 -10.94
C LEU A 313 -16.03 -4.11 -12.46
N THR A 314 -15.16 -3.40 -13.16
CA THR A 314 -15.08 -3.41 -14.61
C THR A 314 -13.84 -4.19 -15.05
N ILE A 315 -14.02 -5.18 -15.93
CA ILE A 315 -12.94 -5.98 -16.50
C ILE A 315 -12.72 -5.51 -17.94
N ASN A 316 -11.60 -4.84 -18.16
CA ASN A 316 -11.19 -4.31 -19.46
C ASN A 316 -9.97 -5.03 -20.03
N GLY A 317 -9.16 -5.67 -19.18
CA GLY A 317 -8.07 -6.56 -19.56
C GLY A 317 -8.53 -8.03 -19.51
N SER A 318 -7.78 -8.89 -18.81
CA SER A 318 -8.16 -10.29 -18.60
C SER A 318 -8.17 -10.69 -17.12
N VAL A 319 -9.04 -11.63 -16.75
CA VAL A 319 -9.06 -12.29 -15.44
C VAL A 319 -9.04 -13.81 -15.65
N ASN A 320 -8.18 -14.52 -14.91
CA ASN A 320 -7.99 -15.98 -14.96
C ASN A 320 -8.50 -16.67 -13.69
N ALA A 321 -9.71 -16.35 -13.25
CA ALA A 321 -10.23 -16.82 -11.96
C ALA A 321 -11.76 -16.93 -11.96
N SER A 322 -12.27 -17.74 -11.04
CA SER A 322 -13.69 -17.69 -10.66
C SER A 322 -14.09 -16.31 -10.14
N ILE A 323 -15.36 -15.95 -10.35
CA ILE A 323 -15.90 -14.64 -9.95
C ILE A 323 -17.17 -14.85 -9.14
N ASN A 324 -17.22 -14.28 -7.94
CA ASN A 324 -18.40 -14.24 -7.10
C ASN A 324 -18.95 -12.81 -7.03
N VAL A 325 -20.12 -12.57 -7.61
CA VAL A 325 -20.81 -11.29 -7.62
C VAL A 325 -21.94 -11.31 -6.60
N GLN A 326 -21.76 -10.64 -5.46
CA GLN A 326 -22.73 -10.64 -4.38
C GLN A 326 -23.91 -9.69 -4.66
N ASP A 327 -24.96 -9.78 -3.85
CA ASP A 327 -26.15 -8.93 -3.98
C ASP A 327 -25.78 -7.43 -3.94
N GLY A 328 -26.39 -6.65 -4.82
CA GLY A 328 -26.08 -5.23 -5.00
C GLY A 328 -24.74 -4.90 -5.69
N ALA A 329 -23.91 -5.89 -6.01
CA ALA A 329 -22.69 -5.69 -6.80
C ALA A 329 -22.92 -5.81 -8.31
N ILE A 330 -22.04 -5.18 -9.09
CA ILE A 330 -22.06 -5.22 -10.55
C ILE A 330 -20.67 -5.63 -11.08
N VAL A 331 -20.65 -6.60 -11.99
CA VAL A 331 -19.49 -6.89 -12.85
C VAL A 331 -19.85 -6.59 -14.30
N ASN A 332 -18.99 -5.86 -14.99
CA ASN A 332 -19.15 -5.55 -16.41
C ASN A 332 -17.79 -5.37 -17.11
N GLY A 333 -17.81 -4.98 -18.38
CA GLY A 333 -16.62 -4.50 -19.09
C GLY A 333 -16.58 -5.01 -20.53
N PHE A 334 -15.42 -4.82 -21.16
CA PHE A 334 -15.15 -5.28 -22.52
C PHE A 334 -13.95 -6.23 -22.63
N GLY A 335 -13.41 -6.63 -21.48
CA GLY A 335 -12.26 -7.53 -21.37
C GLY A 335 -12.63 -9.00 -21.53
N THR A 336 -11.68 -9.86 -21.17
CA THR A 336 -11.79 -11.31 -21.29
C THR A 336 -11.90 -11.98 -19.91
N LEU A 337 -12.89 -12.84 -19.76
CA LEU A 337 -12.97 -13.83 -18.69
C LEU A 337 -12.35 -15.13 -19.20
N ASN A 338 -11.22 -15.52 -18.63
CA ASN A 338 -10.63 -16.83 -18.89
C ASN A 338 -11.22 -17.81 -17.87
N TRP A 339 -11.96 -18.79 -18.39
CA TRP A 339 -12.60 -19.82 -17.58
C TRP A 339 -11.78 -21.11 -17.65
N HIS A 340 -11.52 -21.71 -16.50
CA HIS A 340 -10.91 -23.03 -16.36
C HIS A 340 -11.93 -24.06 -15.88
N GLN A 341 -11.66 -25.34 -16.17
CA GLN A 341 -12.51 -26.43 -15.74
C GLN A 341 -12.72 -26.43 -14.21
N GLY A 342 -13.98 -26.45 -13.78
CA GLY A 342 -14.36 -26.46 -12.36
C GLY A 342 -14.59 -25.08 -11.75
N GLU A 343 -14.32 -24.00 -12.50
CA GLU A 343 -14.67 -22.65 -12.09
C GLU A 343 -16.12 -22.32 -12.45
N THR A 344 -16.73 -21.42 -11.68
CA THR A 344 -18.04 -20.84 -11.96
C THR A 344 -17.98 -19.33 -11.73
N VAL A 345 -18.72 -18.58 -12.51
CA VAL A 345 -19.10 -17.20 -12.20
C VAL A 345 -20.44 -17.23 -11.47
N ASP A 346 -20.39 -17.07 -10.15
CA ASP A 346 -21.57 -17.08 -9.28
C ASP A 346 -22.12 -15.66 -9.17
N VAL A 347 -23.41 -15.46 -9.47
CA VAL A 347 -24.03 -14.14 -9.60
C VAL A 347 -25.30 -14.05 -8.76
N ALA A 348 -25.17 -13.44 -7.59
CA ALA A 348 -26.29 -12.93 -6.79
C ALA A 348 -26.60 -11.45 -7.12
N GLY A 349 -25.60 -10.69 -7.59
CA GLY A 349 -25.77 -9.31 -8.05
C GLY A 349 -26.14 -9.21 -9.53
N THR A 350 -25.44 -8.34 -10.25
CA THR A 350 -25.58 -8.19 -11.71
C THR A 350 -24.28 -8.50 -12.43
N LEU A 351 -24.35 -9.38 -13.42
CA LEU A 351 -23.28 -9.60 -14.39
C LEU A 351 -23.75 -9.09 -15.76
N ASP A 352 -23.05 -8.09 -16.31
CA ASP A 352 -23.27 -7.57 -17.67
C ASP A 352 -22.18 -8.08 -18.61
N ILE A 353 -22.56 -9.03 -19.46
CA ILE A 353 -21.67 -9.66 -20.46
C ILE A 353 -21.89 -9.12 -21.87
N SER A 354 -22.65 -8.03 -22.03
CA SER A 354 -22.97 -7.45 -23.34
C SER A 354 -21.74 -7.14 -24.21
N GLN A 355 -20.61 -6.83 -23.58
CA GLN A 355 -19.34 -6.58 -24.25
C GLN A 355 -18.19 -7.48 -23.76
N LEU A 356 -18.43 -8.38 -22.79
CA LEU A 356 -17.39 -9.27 -22.27
C LEU A 356 -17.12 -10.42 -23.24
N HIS A 357 -15.86 -10.83 -23.27
CA HIS A 357 -15.39 -11.98 -24.02
C HIS A 357 -15.19 -13.14 -23.05
N LEU A 358 -15.58 -14.35 -23.46
CA LEU A 358 -15.26 -15.58 -22.74
C LEU A 358 -14.15 -16.32 -23.48
N ASN A 359 -13.17 -16.81 -22.74
CA ASN A 359 -12.12 -17.66 -23.28
C ASN A 359 -12.05 -18.94 -22.46
N LEU A 360 -12.25 -20.08 -23.12
CA LEU A 360 -12.26 -21.38 -22.47
C LEU A 360 -10.85 -21.97 -22.47
N GLN A 361 -10.29 -22.16 -21.28
CA GLN A 361 -8.95 -22.72 -21.07
C GLN A 361 -9.06 -24.22 -20.76
N VAL A 362 -8.43 -25.05 -21.62
CA VAL A 362 -8.23 -26.51 -21.53
C VAL A 362 -9.51 -27.32 -21.19
N LEU A 363 -9.97 -28.11 -22.15
CA LEU A 363 -11.05 -29.08 -21.97
C LEU A 363 -10.53 -30.48 -22.25
N ASP A 364 -10.33 -31.27 -21.21
CA ASP A 364 -9.70 -32.59 -21.24
C ASP A 364 -10.66 -33.74 -20.92
N SER A 365 -11.99 -33.53 -21.01
CA SER A 365 -12.97 -34.56 -20.66
C SER A 365 -13.98 -34.95 -21.76
N GLU A 366 -14.30 -36.24 -21.74
CA GLU A 366 -15.46 -36.84 -22.41
C GLU A 366 -16.79 -36.29 -21.82
N ARG A 367 -17.91 -36.45 -22.54
CA ARG A 367 -19.24 -35.84 -22.33
C ARG A 367 -19.55 -35.38 -20.89
N GLN A 368 -19.32 -34.10 -20.61
CA GLN A 368 -19.65 -33.44 -19.34
C GLN A 368 -20.31 -32.07 -19.59
N GLU A 369 -21.04 -31.62 -18.58
CA GLU A 369 -21.62 -30.28 -18.51
C GLU A 369 -20.91 -29.49 -17.43
N PHE A 370 -20.53 -28.26 -17.75
CA PHE A 370 -19.91 -27.34 -16.82
C PHE A 370 -20.77 -26.09 -16.71
N ILE A 371 -21.13 -25.71 -15.49
CA ILE A 371 -21.77 -24.43 -15.23
C ILE A 371 -20.68 -23.37 -15.31
N ILE A 372 -20.76 -22.48 -16.30
CA ILE A 372 -19.82 -21.36 -16.44
C ILE A 372 -20.34 -20.15 -15.66
N VAL A 373 -21.65 -19.91 -15.74
CA VAL A 373 -22.31 -18.82 -15.04
C VAL A 373 -23.54 -19.36 -14.34
N ASP A 374 -23.61 -19.18 -13.03
CA ASP A 374 -24.84 -19.36 -12.24
C ASP A 374 -25.36 -17.98 -11.85
N TYR A 375 -26.50 -17.57 -12.41
CA TYR A 375 -27.16 -16.32 -12.06
C TYR A 375 -28.55 -16.54 -11.45
N SER A 376 -28.78 -17.72 -10.87
CA SER A 376 -30.05 -18.12 -10.22
C SER A 376 -30.54 -17.10 -9.21
N SER A 377 -29.61 -16.54 -8.44
CA SER A 377 -29.88 -15.56 -7.37
C SER A 377 -29.75 -14.10 -7.82
N GLY A 378 -29.37 -13.84 -9.07
CA GLY A 378 -29.06 -12.50 -9.56
C GLY A 378 -29.63 -12.19 -10.94
N SER A 379 -28.97 -11.26 -11.62
CA SER A 379 -29.32 -10.75 -12.95
C SER A 379 -28.17 -10.90 -13.93
N LEU A 380 -28.49 -11.38 -15.13
CA LEU A 380 -27.58 -11.42 -16.27
C LEU A 380 -28.07 -10.40 -17.32
N VAL A 381 -27.18 -9.51 -17.75
CA VAL A 381 -27.44 -8.53 -18.81
C VAL A 381 -26.65 -8.90 -20.05
N GLY A 382 -27.30 -8.79 -21.21
CA GLY A 382 -26.69 -9.04 -22.52
C GLY A 382 -26.36 -10.52 -22.73
N ALA A 383 -27.35 -11.41 -22.60
CA ALA A 383 -27.29 -12.90 -22.55
C ALA A 383 -26.60 -13.64 -23.74
N THR A 384 -25.50 -13.09 -24.24
CA THR A 384 -24.58 -13.61 -25.24
C THR A 384 -23.21 -13.00 -24.94
N PHE A 385 -22.18 -13.83 -24.78
CA PHE A 385 -20.81 -13.30 -24.81
C PHE A 385 -20.53 -12.69 -26.17
N ALA A 386 -19.86 -11.53 -26.20
CA ALA A 386 -19.51 -10.85 -27.45
C ALA A 386 -18.65 -11.75 -28.35
N SER A 387 -17.79 -12.57 -27.75
CA SER A 387 -17.11 -13.68 -28.43
C SER A 387 -16.76 -14.80 -27.44
N VAL A 388 -16.57 -16.01 -27.97
CA VAL A 388 -16.15 -17.19 -27.18
C VAL A 388 -14.98 -17.88 -27.87
N ALA A 389 -13.77 -17.48 -27.47
CA ALA A 389 -12.53 -18.11 -27.95
C ALA A 389 -12.26 -19.43 -27.21
N GLY A 390 -11.47 -20.31 -27.82
CA GLY A 390 -11.06 -21.59 -27.20
C GLY A 390 -12.17 -22.67 -27.14
N LYS A 391 -13.42 -22.36 -27.50
CA LYS A 391 -14.51 -23.34 -27.51
C LYS A 391 -14.22 -24.49 -28.49
N PRO A 392 -14.11 -25.74 -28.02
CA PRO A 392 -13.92 -26.87 -28.91
C PRO A 392 -15.09 -27.04 -29.89
N ASN A 393 -14.80 -27.64 -31.05
CA ASN A 393 -15.81 -27.93 -32.08
C ASN A 393 -16.89 -28.89 -31.57
N ASN A 394 -16.53 -29.75 -30.63
CA ASN A 394 -17.44 -30.67 -29.97
C ASN A 394 -18.07 -30.07 -28.70
N CYS A 395 -18.10 -28.75 -28.50
CA CYS A 395 -18.79 -28.14 -27.36
C CYS A 395 -19.86 -27.15 -27.80
N GLY A 396 -20.98 -27.13 -27.08
CA GLY A 396 -22.07 -26.15 -27.22
C GLY A 396 -22.20 -25.31 -25.95
N LEU A 397 -22.53 -24.02 -26.10
CA LEU A 397 -22.96 -23.17 -25.00
C LEU A 397 -24.47 -23.14 -24.96
N ILE A 398 -25.03 -23.38 -23.77
CA ILE A 398 -26.46 -23.43 -23.53
C ILE A 398 -26.80 -22.29 -22.57
N TYR A 399 -27.66 -21.39 -23.03
CA TYR A 399 -28.29 -20.40 -22.18
C TYR A 399 -29.62 -20.97 -21.67
N ASP A 400 -29.64 -21.38 -20.39
CA ASP A 400 -30.85 -21.86 -19.72
C ASP A 400 -31.46 -20.72 -18.91
N SER A 401 -32.35 -19.95 -19.55
CA SER A 401 -33.02 -18.84 -18.88
C SER A 401 -33.98 -19.26 -17.77
N THR A 402 -34.40 -20.53 -17.73
CA THR A 402 -35.37 -21.04 -16.76
C THR A 402 -34.66 -21.33 -15.43
N ASN A 403 -33.57 -22.08 -15.50
CA ASN A 403 -32.73 -22.36 -14.32
C ASN A 403 -31.71 -21.26 -14.05
N LYS A 404 -31.64 -20.27 -14.95
CA LYS A 404 -30.72 -19.13 -14.90
C LYS A 404 -29.25 -19.54 -14.88
N LEU A 405 -28.85 -20.34 -15.87
CA LEU A 405 -27.49 -20.86 -16.03
C LEU A 405 -26.94 -20.61 -17.43
N ILE A 406 -25.62 -20.45 -17.54
CA ILE A 406 -24.88 -20.68 -18.80
C ILE A 406 -24.05 -21.95 -18.63
N VAL A 407 -24.31 -22.95 -19.48
CA VAL A 407 -23.69 -24.27 -19.40
C VAL A 407 -22.85 -24.54 -20.65
N LEU A 408 -21.61 -24.98 -20.46
CA LEU A 408 -20.81 -25.59 -21.52
C LEU A 408 -21.07 -27.09 -21.53
N ARG A 409 -21.59 -27.59 -22.65
CA ARG A 409 -21.80 -29.03 -22.86
C ARG A 409 -20.76 -29.55 -23.85
N SER A 410 -19.93 -30.51 -23.42
CA SER A 410 -19.05 -31.28 -24.29
C SER A 410 -19.81 -32.46 -24.93
N TYR A 411 -19.65 -32.64 -26.23
CA TYR A 411 -20.14 -33.74 -27.05
C TYR A 411 -18.98 -34.71 -27.34
N ASN A 412 -19.28 -35.99 -27.58
CA ASN A 412 -18.23 -36.96 -27.92
C ASN A 412 -17.47 -36.56 -29.20
N LYS A 413 -16.15 -36.82 -29.23
CA LYS A 413 -15.35 -36.82 -30.46
C LYS A 413 -15.94 -37.86 -31.43
N GLY A 414 -16.68 -37.40 -32.44
CA GLY A 414 -17.21 -38.27 -33.52
C GLY A 414 -18.73 -38.29 -33.69
N THR A 415 -19.51 -37.56 -32.90
CA THR A 415 -20.98 -37.54 -33.11
C THR A 415 -21.40 -36.52 -34.16
N VAL A 416 -21.61 -37.00 -35.40
CA VAL A 416 -22.43 -36.31 -36.39
C VAL A 416 -23.88 -36.46 -35.95
N PHE A 417 -24.53 -35.36 -35.54
CA PHE A 417 -25.99 -35.32 -35.48
C PHE A 417 -26.51 -34.65 -36.74
N MET A 418 -27.06 -35.49 -37.59
CA MET A 418 -28.01 -35.08 -38.61
C MET A 418 -29.38 -34.91 -37.93
N ILE A 419 -30.19 -33.98 -38.46
CA ILE A 419 -31.65 -34.09 -38.66
C ILE A 419 -32.56 -33.08 -37.93
N GLN A 420 -33.34 -32.42 -38.81
CA GLN A 420 -34.70 -31.87 -38.77
C GLN A 420 -35.12 -30.82 -37.75
#